data_AF-A0A968KJN9-F1
#
_entry.id   AF-A0A968KJN9-F1
#
_cell.length_a   1.000
_cell.length_b   1.000
_cell.length_c   1.000
_cell.angle_alpha   90.00
_cell.angle_beta   90.00
_cell.angle_gamma   90.00
#
_symmetry.space_group_name_H-M   'P 1'
#
loop_
_entity.id
_entity.type
_entity.pdbx_description
1 polymer ?
#
loop_
_entity_poly.entity_id
_entity_poly.type
_entity_poly.pdbx_seq_one_letter_code
_entity_poly.pdbx_strand_id
1 'polypeptide(L)'
;LEALKVRYQRGLKPQDLDWAMTQHRTFWKGFMKRGLKDFSWLLTSVKAEQIEHLRGELKQSNREWVRQSQMTEEELQTHTLNQVLRVLEDWLGPLDPKQVDQLRAWIRPDAEWVSVKLENRRHYQKELVSLIQSHKAPEALGDRLRDWIDHPHTIRLPQYNTGLKEKQAEWKTLLLRIDRISFARQKAHFAEKLQDLIDDFRDLTNERPWFKI
;
A
#
# COMPACT_ATOMS: atom_id res chain seq x y z
N LEU A 1 6.86 14.54 -3.55
CA LEU A 1 5.55 14.72 -4.21
C LEU A 1 5.62 15.78 -5.32
N GLU A 2 6.27 16.93 -5.10
CA GLU A 2 6.46 17.96 -6.15
C GLU A 2 7.05 17.42 -7.46
N ALA A 3 8.13 16.65 -7.38
CA ALA A 3 8.72 16.03 -8.57
C ALA A 3 7.78 15.03 -9.28
N LEU A 4 6.85 14.38 -8.56
CA LEU A 4 5.84 13.51 -9.16
C LEU A 4 4.79 14.33 -9.92
N LYS A 5 4.33 15.44 -9.33
CA LYS A 5 3.41 16.39 -9.97
C LYS A 5 3.95 16.87 -11.32
N VAL A 6 5.20 17.34 -11.34
CA VAL A 6 5.86 17.83 -12.57
C VAL A 6 6.03 16.70 -13.60
N ARG A 7 6.40 15.50 -13.18
CA ARG A 7 6.54 14.34 -14.09
C ARG A 7 5.20 13.96 -14.71
N TYR A 8 4.13 13.88 -13.92
CA TYR A 8 2.80 13.53 -14.41
C TYR A 8 2.26 14.52 -15.42
N GLN A 9 2.39 15.83 -15.15
CA GLN A 9 1.97 16.88 -16.08
C GLN A 9 2.69 16.83 -17.44
N ARG A 10 3.91 16.29 -17.49
CA ARG A 10 4.71 16.12 -18.72
C ARG A 10 4.45 14.79 -19.44
N GLY A 11 3.60 13.92 -18.88
CA GLY A 11 3.42 12.55 -19.32
C GLY A 11 4.44 11.61 -18.68
N LEU A 12 3.96 10.48 -18.17
CA LEU A 12 4.77 9.52 -17.44
C LEU A 12 5.60 8.65 -18.38
N LYS A 13 6.86 8.43 -17.99
CA LYS A 13 7.77 7.43 -18.56
C LYS A 13 7.91 6.26 -17.59
N PRO A 14 8.30 5.06 -18.06
CA PRO A 14 8.52 3.90 -17.19
C PRO A 14 9.45 4.20 -16.00
N GLN A 15 10.55 4.92 -16.27
CA GLN A 15 11.51 5.35 -15.26
C GLN A 15 10.95 6.29 -14.19
N ASP A 16 9.86 7.03 -14.47
CA ASP A 16 9.20 7.88 -13.48
C ASP A 16 8.48 7.03 -12.43
N LEU A 17 7.92 5.89 -12.85
CA LEU A 17 7.27 4.93 -11.95
C LEU A 17 8.31 4.18 -11.11
N ASP A 18 9.45 3.80 -11.69
CA ASP A 18 10.57 3.20 -10.95
C ASP A 18 11.12 4.15 -9.87
N TRP A 19 11.29 5.41 -10.25
CA TRP A 19 11.68 6.47 -9.32
C TRP A 19 10.63 6.62 -8.21
N ALA A 20 9.34 6.74 -8.55
CA ALA A 20 8.27 6.93 -7.57
C ALA A 20 8.19 5.77 -6.56
N MET A 21 8.27 4.52 -7.04
CA MET A 21 8.30 3.33 -6.18
C MET A 21 9.53 3.32 -5.26
N THR A 22 10.68 3.74 -5.77
CA THR A 22 11.91 3.84 -4.97
C THR A 22 11.77 4.91 -3.89
N GLN A 23 11.27 6.11 -4.22
CA GLN A 23 11.04 7.18 -3.26
C GLN A 23 10.05 6.77 -2.18
N HIS A 24 8.93 6.15 -2.56
CA HIS A 24 7.95 5.64 -1.61
C HIS A 24 8.57 4.60 -0.66
N ARG A 25 9.36 3.64 -1.18
CA ARG A 25 10.04 2.65 -0.36
C ARG A 25 11.04 3.28 0.61
N THR A 26 11.85 4.23 0.15
CA THR A 26 12.84 4.94 0.99
C THR A 26 12.13 5.73 2.08
N PHE A 27 11.08 6.47 1.73
CA PHE A 27 10.26 7.21 2.69
C PHE A 27 9.67 6.28 3.76
N TRP A 28 9.00 5.21 3.34
CA TRP A 28 8.35 4.27 4.25
C TRP A 28 9.35 3.59 5.20
N LYS A 29 10.50 3.14 4.67
CA LYS A 29 11.59 2.60 5.51
C LYS A 29 12.07 3.62 6.54
N GLY A 30 12.30 4.86 6.12
CA GLY A 30 12.73 5.93 7.02
C GLY A 30 11.69 6.26 8.10
N PHE A 31 10.42 6.36 7.71
CA PHE A 31 9.30 6.59 8.62
C PHE A 31 9.20 5.49 9.70
N MET A 32 9.16 4.22 9.27
CA MET A 32 9.08 3.08 10.21
C MET A 32 10.29 3.00 11.14
N LYS A 33 11.50 3.28 10.63
CA LYS A 33 12.72 3.28 11.45
C LYS A 33 12.73 4.38 12.51
N ARG A 34 12.13 5.55 12.23
CA ARG A 34 12.02 6.65 13.21
C ARG A 34 11.10 6.29 14.38
N GLY A 35 9.97 5.64 14.10
CA GLY A 35 9.03 5.20 15.15
C GLY A 35 9.42 3.89 15.86
N LEU A 36 10.49 3.23 15.42
CA LEU A 36 10.80 1.86 15.83
C LEU A 36 10.99 1.71 17.35
N LYS A 37 11.67 2.67 17.98
CA LYS A 37 11.89 2.65 19.44
C LYS A 37 10.55 2.68 20.18
N ASP A 38 9.69 3.63 19.83
CA ASP A 38 8.40 3.82 20.49
C ASP A 38 7.47 2.63 20.23
N PHE A 39 7.45 2.11 18.99
CA PHE A 39 6.70 0.89 18.67
C PHE A 39 7.20 -0.32 19.45
N SER A 40 8.51 -0.47 19.64
CA SER A 40 9.06 -1.61 20.38
C SER A 40 8.66 -1.54 21.86
N TRP A 41 8.75 -0.36 22.46
CA TRP A 41 8.25 -0.13 23.83
C TRP A 41 6.76 -0.42 23.95
N LEU A 42 5.94 0.14 23.06
CA LEU A 42 4.50 -0.11 23.03
C LEU A 42 4.20 -1.61 22.92
N LEU A 43 4.81 -2.30 21.95
CA LEU A 43 4.53 -3.71 21.67
C LEU A 43 4.97 -4.64 22.80
N THR A 44 6.04 -4.32 23.53
CA THR A 44 6.42 -5.09 24.73
C THR A 44 5.49 -4.88 25.92
N SER A 45 4.76 -3.77 25.97
CA SER A 45 3.77 -3.48 27.02
C SER A 45 2.43 -4.21 26.82
N VAL A 46 2.22 -4.84 25.66
CA VAL A 46 0.97 -5.52 25.30
C VAL A 46 0.77 -6.78 26.16
N LYS A 47 -0.36 -6.85 26.85
CA LYS A 47 -0.77 -7.98 27.71
C LYS A 47 -1.40 -9.11 26.90
N ALA A 48 -1.51 -10.30 27.49
CA ALA A 48 -2.05 -11.48 26.82
C ALA A 48 -3.47 -11.24 26.26
N GLU A 49 -4.32 -10.57 27.01
CA GLU A 49 -5.70 -10.25 26.61
C GLU A 49 -5.72 -9.30 25.40
N GLN A 50 -4.80 -8.34 25.35
CA GLN A 50 -4.66 -7.41 24.24
C GLN A 50 -4.09 -8.11 22.99
N ILE A 51 -3.23 -9.12 23.16
CA ILE A 51 -2.76 -9.97 22.06
C ILE A 51 -3.91 -10.78 21.46
N GLU A 52 -4.79 -11.35 22.29
CA GLU A 52 -5.95 -12.08 21.78
C GLU A 52 -6.96 -11.16 21.09
N HIS A 53 -7.19 -9.95 21.64
CA HIS A 53 -7.97 -8.93 20.94
C HIS A 53 -7.35 -8.56 19.59
N LEU A 54 -6.03 -8.33 19.54
CA LEU A 54 -5.29 -8.08 18.30
C LEU A 54 -5.48 -9.21 17.28
N ARG A 55 -5.43 -10.49 17.70
CA ARG A 55 -5.71 -11.62 16.80
C ARG A 55 -7.12 -11.54 16.20
N GLY A 56 -8.11 -11.14 17.00
CA GLY A 56 -9.48 -10.88 16.55
C GLY A 56 -9.55 -9.79 15.47
N GLU A 57 -8.95 -8.63 15.74
CA GLU A 57 -8.88 -7.50 14.81
C GLU A 57 -8.14 -7.85 13.51
N LEU A 58 -7.04 -8.59 13.59
CA LEU A 58 -6.29 -9.05 12.42
C LEU A 58 -7.16 -9.97 11.54
N LYS A 59 -7.93 -10.89 12.14
CA LYS A 59 -8.90 -11.73 11.40
C LYS A 59 -10.00 -10.88 10.79
N GLN A 60 -10.54 -9.90 11.51
CA GLN A 60 -11.56 -9.00 10.99
C GLN A 60 -11.06 -8.16 9.81
N SER A 61 -9.83 -7.66 9.89
CA SER A 61 -9.18 -6.91 8.79
C SER A 61 -8.99 -7.75 7.52
N ASN A 62 -9.06 -9.08 7.62
CA ASN A 62 -8.91 -9.99 6.48
C ASN A 62 -10.24 -10.30 5.79
N ARG A 63 -11.40 -9.90 6.33
CA ARG A 63 -12.73 -10.29 5.82
C ARG A 63 -12.90 -9.96 4.34
N GLU A 64 -12.46 -8.78 3.91
CA GLU A 64 -12.57 -8.37 2.51
C GLU A 64 -11.69 -9.23 1.58
N TRP A 65 -10.49 -9.59 2.02
CA TRP A 65 -9.61 -10.48 1.27
C TRP A 65 -10.15 -11.91 1.20
N VAL A 66 -10.77 -12.39 2.28
CA VAL A 66 -11.47 -13.68 2.28
C VAL A 66 -12.64 -13.66 1.31
N ARG A 67 -13.46 -12.60 1.33
CA ARG A 67 -14.57 -12.42 0.40
C ARG A 67 -14.09 -12.44 -1.05
N GLN A 68 -13.04 -11.68 -1.37
CA GLN A 68 -12.47 -11.66 -2.72
C GLN A 68 -11.91 -13.02 -3.16
N SER A 69 -11.30 -13.80 -2.26
CA SER A 69 -10.78 -15.14 -2.59
C SER A 69 -11.86 -16.17 -2.92
N GLN A 70 -13.13 -15.85 -2.62
CA GLN A 70 -14.28 -16.72 -2.85
C GLN A 70 -15.13 -16.25 -4.04
N MET A 71 -14.80 -15.11 -4.64
CA MET A 71 -15.50 -14.58 -5.81
C MET A 71 -15.21 -15.43 -7.05
N THR A 72 -16.19 -15.52 -7.94
CA THR A 72 -15.97 -15.93 -9.33
C THR A 72 -15.07 -14.94 -10.06
N GLU A 73 -14.51 -15.34 -11.20
CA GLU A 73 -13.66 -14.46 -12.00
C GLU A 73 -14.39 -13.17 -12.43
N GLU A 74 -15.66 -13.28 -12.83
CA GLU A 74 -16.50 -12.16 -13.26
C GLU A 74 -16.82 -11.20 -12.09
N GLU A 75 -17.17 -11.74 -10.94
CA GLU A 75 -17.40 -10.95 -9.71
C GLU A 75 -16.12 -10.22 -9.29
N LEU A 76 -14.98 -10.92 -9.30
CA LEU A 76 -13.69 -10.35 -8.95
C LEU A 76 -13.29 -9.25 -9.92
N GLN A 77 -13.53 -9.44 -11.22
CA GLN A 77 -13.28 -8.43 -12.24
C GLN A 77 -14.13 -7.18 -12.01
N THR A 78 -15.44 -7.34 -11.79
CA THR A 78 -16.35 -6.21 -11.55
C THR A 78 -15.99 -5.49 -10.24
N HIS A 79 -15.71 -6.24 -9.18
CA HIS A 79 -15.28 -5.68 -7.90
C HIS A 79 -13.98 -4.89 -8.06
N THR A 80 -12.96 -5.47 -8.71
CA THR A 80 -11.67 -4.81 -8.93
C THR A 80 -11.81 -3.57 -9.81
N LEU A 81 -12.60 -3.65 -10.89
CA LEU A 81 -12.87 -2.51 -11.77
C LEU A 81 -13.50 -1.37 -10.98
N ASN A 82 -14.55 -1.63 -10.19
CA ASN A 82 -15.22 -0.60 -9.39
C ASN A 82 -14.26 0.06 -8.38
N GLN A 83 -13.37 -0.72 -7.75
CA GLN A 83 -12.35 -0.17 -6.86
C GLN A 83 -11.37 0.74 -7.60
N VAL A 84 -10.90 0.31 -8.79
CA VAL A 84 -9.99 1.12 -9.60
C VAL A 84 -10.65 2.38 -10.11
N LEU A 85 -11.89 2.31 -10.61
CA LEU A 85 -12.64 3.47 -11.08
C LEU A 85 -12.79 4.51 -9.98
N ARG A 86 -13.21 4.09 -8.78
CA ARG A 86 -13.35 5.00 -7.63
C ARG A 86 -12.04 5.72 -7.29
N VAL A 87 -10.93 4.99 -7.28
CA VAL A 87 -9.61 5.59 -7.01
C VAL A 87 -9.22 6.54 -8.14
N LEU A 88 -9.41 6.15 -9.40
CA LEU A 88 -9.07 7.01 -10.52
C LEU A 88 -9.93 8.27 -10.57
N GLU A 89 -11.22 8.18 -10.27
CA GLU A 89 -12.11 9.34 -10.25
C GLU A 89 -11.77 10.30 -9.10
N ASP A 90 -11.36 9.80 -7.94
CA ASP A 90 -10.88 10.64 -6.83
C ASP A 90 -9.59 11.40 -7.18
N TRP A 91 -8.71 10.79 -7.96
CA TRP A 91 -7.41 11.37 -8.30
C TRP A 91 -7.38 12.15 -9.61
N LEU A 92 -8.19 11.76 -10.60
CA LEU A 92 -8.20 12.33 -11.95
C LEU A 92 -9.46 13.16 -12.21
N GLY A 93 -10.47 13.07 -11.36
CA GLY A 93 -11.81 13.57 -11.66
C GLY A 93 -12.59 12.60 -12.57
N PRO A 94 -13.78 13.00 -13.05
CA PRO A 94 -14.69 12.11 -13.77
C PRO A 94 -14.04 11.42 -14.98
N LEU A 95 -14.29 10.11 -15.12
CA LEU A 95 -13.88 9.32 -16.26
C LEU A 95 -15.01 9.28 -17.29
N ASP A 96 -14.67 9.39 -18.58
CA ASP A 96 -15.68 9.24 -19.63
C ASP A 96 -15.98 7.76 -19.94
N PRO A 97 -17.10 7.44 -20.62
CA PRO A 97 -17.45 6.06 -20.92
C PRO A 97 -16.38 5.27 -21.70
N LYS A 98 -15.63 5.93 -22.59
CA LYS A 98 -14.57 5.27 -23.38
C LYS A 98 -13.39 4.88 -22.50
N GLN A 99 -13.00 5.74 -21.55
CA GLN A 99 -11.97 5.43 -20.56
C GLN A 99 -12.39 4.26 -19.68
N VAL A 100 -13.66 4.22 -19.25
CA VAL A 100 -14.22 3.12 -18.45
C VAL A 100 -14.18 1.80 -19.23
N ASP A 101 -14.57 1.80 -20.50
CA ASP A 101 -14.53 0.59 -21.34
C ASP A 101 -13.10 0.09 -21.58
N GLN A 102 -12.15 1.00 -21.77
CA GLN A 102 -10.73 0.66 -21.87
C GLN A 102 -10.20 0.02 -20.57
N LEU A 103 -10.54 0.60 -19.41
CA LEU A 103 -10.18 0.06 -18.10
C LEU A 103 -10.80 -1.32 -17.87
N ARG A 104 -12.07 -1.51 -18.24
CA ARG A 104 -12.74 -2.81 -18.21
C ARG A 104 -12.02 -3.85 -19.05
N ALA A 105 -11.45 -3.48 -20.20
CA ALA A 105 -10.69 -4.39 -21.04
C ALA A 105 -9.29 -4.71 -20.48
N TRP A 106 -8.63 -3.76 -19.83
CA TRP A 106 -7.27 -3.94 -19.31
C TRP A 106 -7.21 -4.62 -17.94
N ILE A 107 -8.23 -4.42 -17.10
CA ILE A 107 -8.27 -4.97 -15.74
C ILE A 107 -8.73 -6.43 -15.81
N ARG A 108 -7.79 -7.33 -15.53
CA ARG A 108 -7.99 -8.77 -15.42
C ARG A 108 -7.37 -9.22 -14.10
N PRO A 109 -8.12 -9.16 -12.99
CA PRO A 109 -7.60 -9.58 -11.70
C PRO A 109 -7.34 -11.08 -11.71
N ASP A 110 -6.26 -11.45 -11.04
CA ASP A 110 -5.82 -12.83 -10.91
C ASP A 110 -6.32 -13.40 -9.58
N ALA A 111 -7.23 -14.37 -9.64
CA ALA A 111 -7.84 -15.00 -8.47
C ALA A 111 -6.82 -15.79 -7.63
N GLU A 112 -5.83 -16.41 -8.28
CA GLU A 112 -4.74 -17.07 -7.59
C GLU A 112 -3.90 -16.04 -6.82
N TRP A 113 -3.61 -14.89 -7.44
CA TRP A 113 -2.90 -13.81 -6.77
C TRP A 113 -3.66 -13.25 -5.55
N VAL A 114 -5.00 -13.20 -5.58
CA VAL A 114 -5.79 -12.84 -4.39
C VAL A 114 -5.55 -13.82 -3.25
N SER A 115 -5.54 -15.12 -3.55
CA SER A 115 -5.28 -16.17 -2.57
C SER A 115 -3.85 -16.10 -2.01
N VAL A 116 -2.85 -15.91 -2.87
CA VAL A 116 -1.45 -15.74 -2.48
C VAL A 116 -1.26 -14.52 -1.57
N LYS A 117 -1.91 -13.39 -1.86
CA LYS A 117 -1.90 -12.19 -1.00
C LYS A 117 -2.49 -12.47 0.39
N LEU A 118 -3.64 -13.14 0.43
CA LEU A 118 -4.33 -13.47 1.67
C LEU A 118 -3.50 -14.42 2.54
N GLU A 119 -2.90 -15.45 1.94
CA GLU A 119 -2.05 -16.40 2.64
C GLU A 119 -0.81 -15.71 3.23
N ASN A 120 -0.10 -14.91 2.43
CA ASN A 120 1.06 -14.17 2.90
C ASN A 120 0.68 -13.16 4.01
N ARG A 121 -0.48 -12.52 3.92
CA ARG A 121 -0.98 -11.63 4.97
C ARG A 121 -1.22 -12.38 6.27
N ARG A 122 -1.86 -13.56 6.23
CA ARG A 122 -2.09 -14.42 7.40
C ARG A 122 -0.76 -14.90 8.00
N HIS A 123 0.19 -15.29 7.16
CA HIS A 123 1.53 -15.67 7.59
C HIS A 123 2.20 -14.51 8.34
N TYR A 124 2.31 -13.34 7.71
CA TYR A 124 2.93 -12.16 8.33
C TYR A 124 2.27 -11.76 9.65
N GLN A 125 0.93 -11.81 9.73
CA GLN A 125 0.18 -11.53 10.95
C GLN A 125 0.48 -12.54 12.06
N LYS A 126 0.56 -13.84 11.73
CA LYS A 126 0.94 -14.89 12.67
C LYS A 126 2.35 -14.65 13.21
N GLU A 127 3.29 -14.37 12.32
CA GLU A 127 4.68 -14.10 12.69
C GLU A 127 4.78 -12.85 13.56
N LEU A 128 4.04 -11.78 13.25
CA LEU A 128 4.03 -10.55 14.05
C LEU A 128 3.57 -10.82 15.47
N VAL A 129 2.48 -11.58 15.64
CA VAL A 129 1.99 -11.92 16.98
C VAL A 129 2.99 -12.82 17.71
N SER A 130 3.59 -13.80 17.03
CA SER A 130 4.65 -14.65 17.60
C SER A 130 5.85 -13.82 18.08
N LEU A 131 6.25 -12.83 17.28
CA LEU A 131 7.35 -11.92 17.59
C LEU A 131 7.07 -11.12 18.86
N ILE A 132 5.87 -10.53 18.98
CA ILE A 132 5.43 -9.75 20.16
C ILE A 132 5.35 -10.65 21.41
N GLN A 133 4.86 -11.89 21.27
CA GLN A 133 4.74 -12.82 22.39
C GLN A 133 6.11 -13.25 22.93
N SER A 134 7.06 -13.48 22.03
CA SER A 134 8.37 -14.10 22.34
C SER A 134 9.42 -13.11 22.86
N HIS A 135 9.25 -11.80 22.64
CA HIS A 135 10.26 -10.80 22.99
C HIS A 135 9.71 -9.82 24.04
N LYS A 136 10.26 -9.89 25.25
CA LYS A 136 9.89 -9.00 26.37
C LYS A 136 10.85 -7.82 26.54
N ALA A 137 12.00 -7.85 25.87
CA ALA A 137 12.95 -6.74 25.82
C ALA A 137 12.67 -5.85 24.60
N PRO A 138 12.41 -4.54 24.78
CA PRO A 138 12.14 -3.61 23.68
C PRO A 138 13.26 -3.57 22.64
N GLU A 139 14.52 -3.65 23.07
CA GLU A 139 15.68 -3.58 22.18
C GLU A 139 15.73 -4.77 21.22
N ALA A 140 15.56 -5.98 21.76
CA ALA A 140 15.56 -7.21 20.96
C ALA A 140 14.38 -7.26 19.98
N LEU A 141 13.19 -6.80 20.40
CA LEU A 141 12.03 -6.67 19.53
C LEU A 141 12.29 -5.65 18.40
N GLY A 142 12.89 -4.50 18.76
CA GLY A 142 13.25 -3.45 17.81
C GLY A 142 14.22 -3.93 16.74
N ASP A 143 15.26 -4.69 17.11
CA ASP A 143 16.22 -5.23 16.14
C ASP A 143 15.56 -6.21 15.16
N ARG A 144 14.63 -7.05 15.63
CA ARG A 144 13.86 -7.96 14.77
C ARG A 144 12.93 -7.19 13.82
N LEU A 145 12.22 -6.20 14.33
CA LEU A 145 11.36 -5.34 13.50
C LEU A 145 12.19 -4.55 12.47
N ARG A 146 13.40 -4.11 12.83
CA ARG A 146 14.34 -3.46 11.90
C ARG A 146 14.71 -4.38 10.74
N ASP A 147 15.05 -5.63 11.04
CA ASP A 147 15.36 -6.62 10.01
C ASP A 147 14.19 -6.83 9.06
N TRP A 148 12.95 -6.92 9.57
CA TRP A 148 11.77 -7.02 8.72
C TRP A 148 11.55 -5.79 7.82
N ILE A 149 11.87 -4.59 8.31
CA ILE A 149 11.80 -3.36 7.51
C ILE A 149 12.86 -3.35 6.42
N ASP A 150 14.08 -3.80 6.73
CA ASP A 150 15.20 -3.77 5.79
C ASP A 150 15.13 -4.89 4.75
N HIS A 151 14.75 -6.08 5.18
CA HIS A 151 14.73 -7.32 4.42
C HIS A 151 13.32 -7.93 4.41
N PRO A 152 12.27 -7.22 3.95
CA PRO A 152 10.89 -7.71 4.09
C PRO A 152 10.58 -8.99 3.30
N HIS A 153 11.49 -9.42 2.42
CA HIS A 153 11.37 -10.68 1.69
C HIS A 153 11.64 -11.91 2.58
N THR A 154 12.38 -11.76 3.69
CA THR A 154 12.75 -12.88 4.59
C THR A 154 11.56 -13.42 5.38
N ILE A 155 10.57 -12.57 5.65
CA ILE A 155 9.36 -12.89 6.42
C ILE A 155 8.12 -13.14 5.54
N ARG A 156 8.26 -13.01 4.21
CA ARG A 156 7.16 -13.24 3.27
C ARG A 156 7.29 -14.62 2.66
N LEU A 157 6.16 -15.18 2.27
CA LEU A 157 6.13 -16.46 1.56
C LEU A 157 6.86 -16.33 0.21
N PRO A 158 7.63 -17.36 -0.23
CA PRO A 158 8.36 -17.32 -1.51
C PRO A 158 7.47 -17.03 -2.72
N GLN A 159 6.29 -17.65 -2.78
CA GLN A 159 5.29 -17.43 -3.84
C GLN A 159 4.82 -15.97 -3.90
N TYR A 160 4.66 -15.31 -2.75
CA TYR A 160 4.32 -13.89 -2.69
C TYR A 160 5.45 -13.01 -3.20
N ASN A 161 6.70 -13.30 -2.83
CA ASN A 161 7.86 -12.52 -3.29
C ASN A 161 8.03 -12.59 -4.82
N THR A 162 7.76 -13.76 -5.40
CA THR A 162 7.81 -13.97 -6.85
C THR A 162 6.68 -13.19 -7.53
N GLY A 163 5.42 -13.45 -7.15
CA GLY A 163 4.26 -12.78 -7.76
C GLY A 163 4.25 -11.27 -7.56
N LEU A 164 4.78 -10.75 -6.45
CA LEU A 164 4.82 -9.29 -6.21
C LEU A 164 5.58 -8.54 -7.30
N LYS A 165 6.69 -9.09 -7.80
CA LYS A 165 7.49 -8.43 -8.85
C LYS A 165 6.72 -8.37 -10.18
N GLU A 166 6.06 -9.46 -10.54
CA GLU A 166 5.24 -9.55 -11.76
C GLU A 166 4.06 -8.58 -11.69
N LYS A 167 3.32 -8.60 -10.58
CA LYS A 167 2.19 -7.69 -10.37
C LYS A 167 2.63 -6.23 -10.32
N GLN A 168 3.80 -5.90 -9.79
CA GLN A 168 4.35 -4.55 -9.89
C GLN A 168 4.57 -4.11 -11.35
N ALA A 169 5.03 -5.00 -12.23
CA ALA A 169 5.21 -4.71 -13.64
C ALA A 169 3.87 -4.54 -14.38
N GLU A 170 2.87 -5.38 -14.08
CA GLU A 170 1.50 -5.25 -14.59
C GLU A 170 0.89 -3.89 -14.22
N TRP A 171 0.97 -3.51 -12.94
CA TRP A 171 0.46 -2.21 -12.47
C TRP A 171 1.18 -1.02 -13.09
N LYS A 172 2.51 -1.09 -13.29
CA LYS A 172 3.24 -0.03 -14.01
C LYS A 172 2.72 0.13 -15.44
N THR A 173 2.50 -0.98 -16.12
CA THR A 173 1.97 -0.98 -17.49
C THR A 173 0.57 -0.36 -17.52
N LEU A 174 -0.30 -0.70 -16.57
CA LEU A 174 -1.63 -0.12 -16.45
C LEU A 174 -1.57 1.40 -16.20
N LEU A 175 -0.72 1.87 -15.28
CA LEU A 175 -0.57 3.31 -15.00
C LEU A 175 -0.10 4.10 -16.22
N LEU A 176 0.83 3.56 -17.02
CA LEU A 176 1.27 4.18 -18.27
C LEU A 176 0.15 4.24 -19.32
N ARG A 177 -0.70 3.21 -19.38
CA ARG A 177 -1.88 3.23 -20.26
C ARG A 177 -2.90 4.28 -19.81
N ILE A 178 -3.12 4.41 -18.50
CA ILE A 178 -4.01 5.42 -17.92
C ILE A 178 -3.50 6.84 -18.22
N ASP A 179 -2.20 7.12 -18.04
CA ASP A 179 -1.63 8.43 -18.35
C ASP A 179 -1.82 8.82 -19.84
N ARG A 180 -1.74 7.85 -20.75
CA ARG A 180 -1.94 8.09 -22.20
C ARG A 180 -3.37 8.45 -22.57
N ILE A 181 -4.36 7.91 -21.86
CA ILE A 181 -5.78 8.21 -22.11
C ILE A 181 -6.31 9.34 -21.24
N SER A 182 -5.49 9.87 -20.32
CA SER A 182 -5.87 10.96 -19.41
C SER A 182 -5.93 12.29 -20.15
N PHE A 183 -7.06 12.99 -20.02
CA PHE A 183 -7.25 14.32 -20.59
C PHE A 183 -6.46 15.40 -19.84
N ALA A 184 -6.21 16.54 -20.50
CA ALA A 184 -5.52 17.67 -19.88
C ALA A 184 -6.18 18.13 -18.57
N ARG A 185 -7.53 18.17 -18.52
CA ARG A 185 -8.29 18.48 -17.29
C ARG A 185 -8.04 17.49 -16.16
N GLN A 186 -7.89 16.20 -16.49
CA GLN A 186 -7.63 15.15 -15.50
C GLN A 186 -6.19 15.23 -14.98
N LYS A 187 -5.24 15.61 -15.83
CA LYS A 187 -3.85 15.90 -15.42
C LYS A 187 -3.74 17.12 -14.52
N ALA A 188 -4.56 18.15 -14.77
CA ALA A 188 -4.65 19.31 -13.89
C ALA A 188 -5.23 18.93 -12.52
N HIS A 189 -6.34 18.19 -12.50
CA HIS A 189 -6.97 17.75 -11.25
C HIS A 189 -6.04 16.89 -10.38
N PHE A 190 -5.32 15.95 -10.99
CA PHE A 190 -4.30 15.17 -10.30
C PHE A 190 -3.20 16.06 -9.68
N ALA A 191 -2.79 17.10 -10.39
CA ALA A 191 -1.76 18.02 -9.94
C ALA A 191 -2.25 18.90 -8.76
N GLU A 192 -3.54 19.24 -8.73
CA GLU A 192 -4.21 19.92 -7.61
C GLU A 192 -4.26 19.00 -6.39
N LYS A 193 -4.78 17.77 -6.54
CA LYS A 193 -4.80 16.77 -5.46
C LYS A 193 -3.42 16.49 -4.86
N LEU A 194 -2.38 16.43 -5.70
CA LEU A 194 -1.00 16.31 -5.23
C LEU A 194 -0.51 17.56 -4.49
N GLN A 195 -0.97 18.75 -4.87
CA GLN A 195 -0.64 19.99 -4.18
C GLN A 195 -1.27 20.02 -2.79
N ASP A 196 -2.54 19.68 -2.68
CA ASP A 196 -3.26 19.61 -1.40
C ASP A 196 -2.52 18.66 -0.43
N LEU A 197 -2.14 17.47 -0.91
CA LEU A 197 -1.37 16.52 -0.10
C LEU A 197 0.02 17.04 0.29
N ILE A 198 0.69 17.82 -0.57
CA ILE A 198 1.98 18.46 -0.23
C ILE A 198 1.79 19.47 0.89
N ASP A 199 0.74 20.27 0.81
CA ASP A 199 0.48 21.34 1.76
C ASP A 199 0.02 20.75 3.11
N ASP A 200 -0.81 19.70 3.11
CA ASP A 200 -1.14 18.93 4.31
C ASP A 200 0.12 18.40 5.02
N PHE A 201 1.06 17.80 4.26
CA PHE A 201 2.30 17.31 4.86
C PHE A 201 3.19 18.44 5.38
N ARG A 202 3.22 19.60 4.71
CA ARG A 202 3.96 20.77 5.19
C ARG A 202 3.40 21.25 6.50
N ASP A 203 2.08 21.37 6.60
CA ASP A 203 1.40 21.82 7.81
C ASP A 203 1.67 20.85 8.97
N LEU A 204 1.52 19.54 8.76
CA LEU A 204 1.85 18.53 9.77
C LEU A 204 3.32 18.56 10.23
N THR A 205 4.24 19.03 9.39
CA THR A 205 5.66 19.18 9.76
C THR A 205 6.02 20.55 10.35
N ASN A 206 5.20 21.57 10.10
CA ASN A 206 5.40 22.93 10.58
C ASN A 206 4.63 23.22 11.88
N GLU A 207 3.59 22.44 12.19
CA GLU A 207 2.96 22.44 13.49
C GLU A 207 3.97 22.04 14.57
N ARG A 208 4.18 22.92 15.56
CA ARG A 208 4.90 22.57 16.78
C ARG A 208 4.19 21.36 17.41
N PRO A 209 4.93 20.33 17.88
CA PRO A 209 4.29 19.15 18.44
C PRO A 209 3.33 19.53 19.58
N TRP A 210 2.12 19.02 19.50
CA TRP A 210 1.04 19.12 20.48
C TRP A 210 1.36 18.47 21.84
N PHE A 211 2.58 17.94 22.00
CA PHE A 211 3.10 17.40 23.25
C PHE A 211 4.18 18.34 23.78
N LYS A 212 3.76 19.29 24.62
CA LYS A 212 4.63 19.76 25.71
C LYS A 212 4.63 18.65 26.77
N ILE A 213 5.75 17.92 26.88
CA ILE A 213 6.10 17.21 28.12
C ILE A 213 6.75 18.23 29.05
#